data_AF-A0A837INA5-F1
#
_entry.id   AF-A0A837INA5-F1
#
_cell.length_a   1.000
_cell.length_b   1.000
_cell.length_c   1.000
_cell.angle_alpha   90.00
_cell.angle_beta   90.00
_cell.angle_gamma   90.00
#
_symmetry.space_group_name_H-M   'P 1'
#
loop_
_entity.id
_entity.type
_entity.pdbx_description
1 polymer ?
#
loop_
_entity_poly.entity_id
_entity_poly.type
_entity_poly.pdbx_seq_one_letter_code
_entity_poly.pdbx_strand_id
1 'polypeptide(L)'
;MLEAVVSVSIVIAIAAILFSAFAVFRESNDLQAAGETIVGILKDARSRAIGSQDKTTYGVHFETAKVVLFKGSVYSSSNSANEVYILPAPVEISAISLTGGAVDTVFSILGGTTTTSGTVTLRSKRNTSKTRVITIFSTGNVQ
;
A
#
# COMPACT_ATOMS: atom_id res chain seq x y z
N MET A 1 -25.67 -46.71 3.85
CA MET A 1 -25.19 -46.02 2.63
C MET A 1 -25.78 -44.62 2.49
N LEU A 2 -27.10 -44.41 2.62
CA LEU A 2 -27.73 -43.08 2.57
C LEU A 2 -27.21 -42.13 3.67
N GLU A 3 -27.06 -42.59 4.91
CA GLU A 3 -26.52 -41.78 6.00
C GLU A 3 -25.12 -41.24 5.70
N ALA A 4 -24.24 -42.07 5.14
CA ALA A 4 -22.90 -41.65 4.75
C ALA A 4 -22.93 -40.56 3.66
N VAL A 5 -23.83 -40.69 2.68
CA VAL A 5 -24.00 -39.67 1.61
C VAL A 5 -24.52 -38.35 2.19
N VAL A 6 -25.48 -38.40 3.12
CA VAL A 6 -26.01 -37.19 3.79
C VAL A 6 -24.94 -36.52 4.63
N SER A 7 -24.18 -37.26 5.43
CA SER A 7 -23.09 -36.70 6.24
C SER A 7 -22.00 -36.07 5.38
N VAL A 8 -21.58 -36.73 4.30
CA VAL A 8 -20.57 -36.17 3.38
C VAL A 8 -21.09 -34.90 2.70
N SER A 9 -22.36 -34.85 2.33
CA SER A 9 -22.98 -33.66 1.72
C SER A 9 -22.95 -32.46 2.66
N ILE A 10 -23.23 -32.68 3.95
CA ILE A 10 -23.16 -31.62 4.98
C ILE A 10 -21.72 -31.12 5.14
N VAL A 11 -20.73 -32.03 5.18
CA VAL A 11 -19.32 -31.65 5.29
C VAL A 11 -18.86 -30.80 4.09
N ILE A 12 -19.25 -31.19 2.86
CA ILE A 12 -18.92 -30.42 1.65
C ILE A 12 -19.57 -29.03 1.70
N ALA A 13 -20.84 -28.93 2.11
CA ALA A 13 -21.54 -27.65 2.24
C ALA A 13 -20.84 -26.73 3.24
N ILE A 14 -20.44 -27.26 4.40
CA ILE A 14 -19.69 -26.49 5.42
C ILE A 14 -18.32 -26.07 4.87
N ALA A 15 -17.59 -26.97 4.21
CA ALA A 15 -16.29 -26.67 3.63
C ALA A 15 -16.36 -25.53 2.59
N ALA A 16 -17.39 -25.53 1.75
CA ALA A 16 -17.62 -24.47 0.76
C ALA A 16 -17.83 -23.10 1.43
N ILE A 17 -18.64 -23.05 2.50
CA ILE A 17 -18.89 -21.82 3.26
C ILE A 17 -17.58 -21.32 3.90
N LEU A 18 -16.83 -22.20 4.56
CA LEU A 18 -15.55 -21.85 5.19
C LEU A 18 -14.53 -21.33 4.18
N PHE A 19 -14.43 -21.97 3.01
CA PHE A 19 -13.50 -21.56 1.97
C PHE A 19 -13.83 -20.16 1.43
N SER A 20 -15.11 -19.88 1.22
CA SER A 20 -15.57 -18.55 0.79
C SER A 20 -15.27 -17.46 1.83
N ALA A 21 -15.56 -17.73 3.12
CA ALA A 21 -15.29 -16.81 4.21
C ALA A 21 -13.79 -16.53 4.35
N PHE A 22 -12.96 -17.57 4.24
CA PHE A 22 -11.51 -17.46 4.31
C PHE A 22 -10.93 -16.62 3.16
N ALA A 23 -11.44 -16.79 1.93
CA ALA A 23 -10.99 -16.01 0.79
C ALA A 23 -11.26 -14.50 0.98
N VAL A 24 -12.45 -14.15 1.49
CA VAL A 24 -12.83 -12.75 1.78
C VAL A 24 -12.00 -12.17 2.92
N PHE A 25 -11.72 -12.97 3.96
CA PHE A 25 -10.88 -12.56 5.09
C PHE A 25 -9.45 -12.28 4.66
N ARG A 26 -8.84 -13.20 3.89
CA ARG A 26 -7.47 -13.06 3.38
C ARG A 26 -7.32 -11.79 2.53
N GLU A 27 -8.27 -11.52 1.64
CA GLU A 27 -8.28 -10.32 0.81
C GLU A 27 -8.29 -9.03 1.65
N SER A 28 -9.14 -8.96 2.69
CA SER A 28 -9.19 -7.81 3.58
C SER A 28 -7.88 -7.64 4.35
N ASN A 29 -7.29 -8.75 4.81
CA ASN A 29 -6.00 -8.74 5.51
C ASN A 29 -4.85 -8.29 4.60
N ASP A 30 -4.81 -8.74 3.34
CA ASP A 30 -3.80 -8.32 2.36
C ASP A 30 -3.92 -6.82 2.06
N LEU A 31 -5.14 -6.29 1.92
CA LEU A 31 -5.38 -4.86 1.69
C LEU A 31 -4.95 -4.02 2.90
N GLN A 32 -5.22 -4.49 4.12
CA GLN A 32 -4.80 -3.80 5.33
C GLN A 32 -3.27 -3.82 5.49
N ALA A 33 -2.64 -4.99 5.34
CA ALA A 33 -1.19 -5.14 5.43
C ALA A 33 -0.45 -4.30 4.37
N ALA A 34 -0.97 -4.25 3.14
CA ALA A 34 -0.45 -3.37 2.10
C ALA A 34 -0.55 -1.89 2.49
N GLY A 35 -1.68 -1.47 3.06
CA GLY A 35 -1.87 -0.11 3.58
C GLY A 35 -0.86 0.25 4.67
N GLU A 36 -0.72 -0.62 5.67
CA GLU A 36 0.23 -0.43 6.77
C GLU A 36 1.69 -0.41 6.27
N THR A 37 2.01 -1.25 5.28
CA THR A 37 3.33 -1.27 4.64
C THR A 37 3.63 0.07 3.96
N ILE A 38 2.69 0.62 3.18
CA ILE A 38 2.88 1.93 2.53
C ILE A 38 3.01 3.05 3.56
N VAL A 39 2.19 3.05 4.61
CA VAL A 39 2.32 4.01 5.72
C VAL A 39 3.70 3.90 6.37
N GLY A 40 4.20 2.68 6.57
CA GLY A 40 5.55 2.40 7.08
C GLY A 40 6.64 2.97 6.17
N ILE A 41 6.55 2.72 4.85
CA ILE A 41 7.50 3.23 3.85
C ILE A 41 7.51 4.76 3.84
N LEU A 42 6.35 5.41 3.90
CA LEU A 42 6.26 6.87 3.95
C LEU A 42 6.86 7.45 5.23
N LYS A 43 6.63 6.79 6.37
CA LYS A 43 7.25 7.17 7.66
C LYS A 43 8.77 6.98 7.63
N ASP A 44 9.25 5.91 7.02
CA ASP A 44 10.68 5.65 6.83
C ASP A 44 11.31 6.72 5.92
N ALA A 45 10.70 7.01 4.77
CA ALA A 45 11.11 8.10 3.88
C ALA A 45 11.24 9.43 4.63
N ARG A 46 10.23 9.79 5.42
CA ARG A 46 10.26 11.00 6.25
C ARG A 46 11.37 10.95 7.30
N SER A 47 11.54 9.83 7.98
CA SER A 47 12.59 9.67 9.00
C SER A 47 13.99 9.80 8.39
N ARG A 48 14.23 9.18 7.22
CA ARG A 48 15.49 9.28 6.48
C ARG A 48 15.74 10.70 5.95
N ALA A 49 14.70 11.42 5.51
CA ALA A 49 14.83 12.83 5.11
C ALA A 49 15.26 13.72 6.28
N ILE A 50 14.64 13.57 7.45
CA ILE A 50 14.99 14.37 8.64
C ILE A 50 16.38 13.99 9.18
N GLY A 51 16.72 12.69 9.17
CA GLY A 51 18.01 12.17 9.63
C GLY A 51 19.15 12.27 8.60
N SER A 52 18.89 12.87 7.44
CA SER A 52 19.83 12.92 6.32
C SER A 52 21.02 13.81 6.64
N GLN A 53 22.17 13.19 6.94
CA GLN A 53 23.44 13.91 7.14
C GLN A 53 23.93 14.55 5.83
N ASP A 54 23.61 13.93 4.69
CA ASP A 54 24.01 14.37 3.35
C ASP A 54 23.12 15.49 2.78
N LYS A 55 22.21 16.08 3.57
CA LYS A 55 21.20 17.06 3.12
C LYS A 55 20.36 16.56 1.94
N THR A 56 20.18 15.24 1.82
CA THR A 56 19.41 14.66 0.71
C THR A 56 17.96 14.41 1.14
N THR A 57 17.02 14.79 0.29
CA THR A 57 15.60 14.48 0.47
C THR A 57 15.32 13.01 0.15
N TYR A 58 14.21 12.49 0.66
CA TYR A 58 13.72 11.16 0.33
C TYR A 58 12.28 11.26 -0.12
N GLY A 59 11.91 10.41 -1.07
CA GLY A 59 10.57 10.36 -1.62
C GLY A 59 10.08 8.96 -1.83
N VAL A 60 8.78 8.88 -2.10
CA VAL A 60 8.06 7.65 -2.40
C VAL A 60 7.33 7.83 -3.72
N HIS A 61 7.67 6.99 -4.69
CA HIS A 61 7.02 6.89 -5.99
C HIS A 61 5.93 5.82 -5.93
N PHE A 62 4.74 6.14 -6.42
CA PHE A 62 3.59 5.24 -6.43
C PHE A 62 3.32 4.71 -7.83
N GLU A 63 3.29 3.38 -7.96
CA GLU A 63 2.86 2.68 -9.17
C GLU A 63 1.71 1.71 -8.83
N THR A 64 0.93 1.28 -9.83
CA THR A 64 -0.27 0.45 -9.62
C THR A 64 -0.01 -0.82 -8.79
N ALA A 65 1.15 -1.46 -8.95
CA ALA A 65 1.47 -2.74 -8.31
C ALA A 65 2.67 -2.69 -7.34
N LYS A 66 3.30 -1.53 -7.17
CA LYS A 66 4.49 -1.38 -6.34
C LYS A 66 4.67 0.05 -5.86
N VAL A 67 5.44 0.20 -4.80
CA VAL A 67 5.84 1.48 -4.24
C VAL A 67 7.35 1.51 -4.17
N VAL A 68 7.97 2.62 -4.55
CA VAL A 68 9.43 2.74 -4.60
C VAL A 68 9.88 3.87 -3.71
N LEU A 69 10.66 3.54 -2.68
CA LEU A 69 11.39 4.54 -1.89
C LEU A 69 12.65 4.94 -2.66
N PHE A 70 12.84 6.25 -2.88
CA PHE A 70 14.00 6.77 -3.59
C PHE A 70 14.68 7.90 -2.83
N LYS A 71 15.99 8.06 -3.07
CA LYS A 71 16.82 9.16 -2.57
C LYS A 71 16.87 10.27 -3.61
N GLY A 72 16.63 11.52 -3.20
CA GLY A 72 16.66 12.70 -4.04
C GLY A 72 15.32 13.43 -4.12
N SER A 73 15.26 14.50 -4.93
CA SER A 73 14.05 15.30 -5.16
C SER A 73 13.22 14.79 -6.34
N VAL A 74 13.81 13.96 -7.20
CA VAL A 74 13.19 13.42 -8.41
C VAL A 74 13.47 11.92 -8.48
N TYR A 75 12.42 11.14 -8.76
CA TYR A 75 12.55 9.71 -8.96
C TYR A 75 13.29 9.40 -10.26
N SER A 76 14.20 8.43 -10.21
CA SER A 76 14.86 7.86 -11.39
C SER A 76 14.82 6.36 -11.31
N SER A 77 14.12 5.70 -12.25
CA SER A 77 13.94 4.24 -12.27
C SER A 77 15.23 3.45 -12.40
N SER A 78 16.30 4.07 -12.92
CA SER A 78 17.61 3.44 -13.12
C SER A 78 18.53 3.53 -11.89
N ASN A 79 18.10 4.22 -10.82
CA ASN A 79 18.91 4.38 -9.62
C ASN A 79 18.94 3.08 -8.80
N SER A 80 20.12 2.53 -8.57
CA SER A 80 20.32 1.31 -7.78
C SER A 80 20.01 1.48 -6.28
N ALA A 81 19.91 2.73 -5.80
CA ALA A 81 19.52 3.03 -4.42
C ALA A 81 18.00 2.98 -4.18
N ASN A 82 17.20 2.70 -5.22
CA ASN A 82 15.76 2.58 -5.09
C ASN A 82 15.39 1.30 -4.33
N GLU A 83 14.57 1.43 -3.29
CA GLU A 83 14.01 0.29 -2.56
C GLU A 83 12.59 0.03 -3.08
N VAL A 84 12.41 -1.08 -3.78
CA VAL A 84 11.15 -1.45 -4.45
C VAL A 84 10.33 -2.38 -3.57
N TYR A 85 9.11 -1.98 -3.26
CA TYR A 85 8.15 -2.75 -2.48
C TYR A 85 6.99 -3.17 -3.38
N ILE A 86 6.93 -4.47 -3.68
CA ILE A 86 5.87 -5.05 -4.52
C ILE A 86 4.62 -5.27 -3.65
N LEU A 87 3.48 -4.77 -4.12
CA LEU A 87 2.21 -4.99 -3.43
C LEU A 87 1.75 -6.44 -3.59
N PRO A 88 1.01 -6.99 -2.62
CA PRO A 88 0.38 -8.30 -2.77
C PRO A 88 -0.43 -8.35 -4.06
N ALA A 89 -0.36 -9.48 -4.79
CA ALA A 89 -1.05 -9.66 -6.06
C ALA A 89 -2.55 -9.23 -6.09
N PRO A 90 -3.37 -9.48 -5.05
CA PRO A 90 -4.77 -9.06 -5.06
C PRO A 90 -4.99 -7.56 -4.80
N VAL A 91 -3.96 -6.80 -4.46
CA VAL A 91 -4.04 -5.36 -4.14
C VAL A 91 -3.43 -4.54 -5.27
N GLU A 92 -3.98 -3.35 -5.51
CA GLU A 92 -3.42 -2.34 -6.39
C GLU A 92 -3.68 -0.93 -5.86
N ILE A 93 -2.87 0.02 -6.32
CA ILE A 93 -3.16 1.45 -6.19
C ILE A 93 -4.11 1.83 -7.32
N SER A 94 -5.37 2.12 -6.99
CA SER A 94 -6.41 2.45 -7.96
C SER A 94 -6.47 3.94 -8.29
N ALA A 95 -6.05 4.80 -7.36
CA ALA A 95 -6.04 6.24 -7.56
C ALA A 95 -4.93 6.91 -6.74
N ILE A 96 -4.31 7.91 -7.34
CA ILE A 96 -3.32 8.79 -6.71
C ILE A 96 -3.84 10.22 -6.89
N SER A 97 -4.16 10.88 -5.78
CA SER A 97 -4.71 12.24 -5.75
C SER A 97 -3.81 13.12 -4.90
N LEU A 98 -2.59 13.37 -5.42
CA LEU A 98 -1.62 14.26 -4.80
C LEU A 98 -1.68 15.65 -5.43
N THR A 99 -1.21 16.64 -4.67
CA THR A 99 -1.15 18.04 -5.10
C THR A 99 -0.41 18.17 -6.44
N GLY A 100 -1.00 18.88 -7.39
CA GLY A 100 -0.41 19.09 -8.72
C GLY A 100 -0.44 17.87 -9.65
N GLY A 101 -1.20 16.81 -9.32
CA GLY A 101 -1.24 15.58 -10.11
C GLY A 101 0.04 14.76 -10.00
N ALA A 102 0.84 15.00 -8.94
CA ALA A 102 2.06 14.26 -8.69
C ALA A 102 1.77 12.77 -8.45
N VAL A 103 2.74 11.93 -8.81
CA VAL A 103 2.78 10.50 -8.47
C VAL A 103 3.87 10.18 -7.45
N ASP A 104 4.53 11.23 -6.96
CA ASP A 104 5.63 11.18 -6.02
C ASP A 104 5.33 12.06 -4.80
N THR A 105 5.60 11.51 -3.61
CA THR A 105 5.66 12.30 -2.39
C THR A 105 7.10 12.45 -1.94
N VAL A 106 7.61 13.68 -1.87
CA VAL A 106 8.97 13.97 -1.42
C VAL A 106 8.91 14.70 -0.08
N PHE A 107 9.73 14.26 0.88
CA PHE A 107 9.84 14.87 2.20
C PHE A 107 11.06 15.78 2.31
N SER A 108 10.83 16.97 2.88
CA SER A 108 11.85 17.96 3.20
C SER A 108 12.75 17.50 4.34
N ILE A 109 14.03 17.84 4.28
CA ILE A 109 14.99 17.61 5.36
C ILE A 109 14.67 18.44 6.61
N LEU A 110 14.03 19.60 6.44
CA LEU A 110 13.62 20.48 7.53
C LEU A 110 12.20 20.14 7.96
N GLY A 111 12.08 19.31 9.00
CA GLY A 111 10.81 18.95 9.63
C GLY A 111 10.02 17.83 8.94
N GLY A 112 10.49 17.29 7.82
CA GLY A 112 9.84 16.19 7.13
C GLY A 112 8.50 16.57 6.49
N THR A 113 8.32 17.83 6.10
CA THR A 113 7.12 18.31 5.42
C THR A 113 7.12 17.91 3.96
N THR A 114 5.95 17.97 3.30
CA THR A 114 5.83 17.71 1.86
C THR A 114 4.92 18.73 1.20
N THR A 115 5.24 19.12 -0.03
CA THR A 115 4.38 19.95 -0.88
C THR A 115 3.46 19.10 -1.75
N THR A 116 3.75 17.80 -1.91
CA THR A 116 2.95 16.83 -2.66
C THR A 116 2.12 15.97 -1.71
N SER A 117 1.30 16.63 -0.90
CA SER A 117 0.30 16.03 -0.02
C SER A 117 -0.96 15.62 -0.78
N GLY A 118 -1.76 14.72 -0.22
CA GLY A 118 -3.01 14.26 -0.81
C GLY A 118 -3.39 12.86 -0.35
N THR A 119 -4.02 12.08 -1.22
CA THR A 119 -4.44 10.71 -0.91
C THR A 119 -3.97 9.69 -1.93
N VAL A 120 -3.69 8.49 -1.45
CA VAL A 120 -3.39 7.30 -2.25
C VAL A 120 -4.43 6.24 -1.90
N THR A 121 -5.18 5.77 -2.90
CA THR A 121 -6.25 4.79 -2.70
C THR A 121 -5.79 3.43 -3.17
N LEU A 122 -5.74 2.49 -2.23
CA LEU A 122 -5.59 1.07 -2.48
C LEU A 122 -6.95 0.42 -2.68
N ARG A 123 -6.98 -0.61 -3.50
CA ARG A 123 -8.19 -1.39 -3.81
C ARG A 123 -7.85 -2.85 -3.99
N SER A 124 -8.81 -3.73 -3.68
CA SER A 124 -8.73 -5.12 -4.12
C SER A 124 -9.11 -5.28 -5.59
N LYS A 125 -8.31 -6.05 -6.33
CA LYS A 125 -8.61 -6.47 -7.70
C LYS A 125 -9.78 -7.46 -7.77
N ARG A 126 -10.03 -8.21 -6.69
CA ARG A 126 -11.13 -9.18 -6.62
C ARG A 126 -12.46 -8.52 -6.29
N ASN A 127 -12.44 -7.51 -5.41
CA ASN A 127 -13.62 -6.74 -5.05
C ASN A 127 -13.30 -5.24 -5.06
N THR A 128 -13.73 -4.57 -6.13
CA THR A 128 -13.43 -3.17 -6.38
C THR A 128 -14.10 -2.21 -5.40
N SER A 129 -15.10 -2.67 -4.64
CA SER A 129 -15.75 -1.89 -3.58
C SER A 129 -14.93 -1.87 -2.29
N LYS A 130 -13.95 -2.78 -2.12
CA LYS A 130 -13.04 -2.76 -0.97
C LYS A 130 -11.86 -1.86 -1.27
N THR A 131 -11.83 -0.72 -0.58
CA THR A 131 -10.77 0.28 -0.72
C THR A 131 -10.16 0.63 0.63
N ARG A 132 -8.87 0.98 0.62
CA ARG A 132 -8.16 1.59 1.75
C ARG A 132 -7.53 2.88 1.28
N VAL A 133 -7.88 3.99 1.92
CA VAL A 133 -7.32 5.31 1.60
C VAL A 133 -6.20 5.61 2.57
N ILE A 134 -5.06 6.04 2.03
CA ILE A 134 -3.92 6.57 2.77
C ILE A 134 -3.87 8.07 2.53
N THR A 135 -3.82 8.85 3.59
CA THR A 135 -3.75 10.31 3.54
C THR A 135 -2.36 10.77 3.95
N ILE A 136 -1.76 11.60 3.10
CA ILE A 136 -0.47 12.23 3.30
C ILE A 136 -0.72 13.71 3.55
N PHE A 137 -0.42 14.19 4.75
CA PHE A 137 -0.58 15.59 5.12
C PHE A 137 0.64 16.40 4.72
N SER A 138 0.47 17.69 4.45
CA SER A 138 1.57 18.62 4.13
C SER A 138 2.59 18.74 5.28
N THR A 139 2.17 18.48 6.50
CA THR A 139 3.03 18.39 7.70
C THR A 139 3.96 17.17 7.69
N GLY A 140 3.76 16.22 6.77
CA GLY A 140 4.49 14.96 6.69
C GLY A 140 3.88 13.81 7.50
N ASN A 141 2.76 14.06 8.19
CA ASN A 141 2.03 12.98 8.86
C ASN A 141 1.31 12.10 7.82
N VAL A 142 1.11 10.82 8.16
CA VAL A 142 0.52 9.82 7.27
C VAL A 142 -0.44 8.93 8.05
N GLN A 143 -1.67 8.70 7.52
CA GLN A 143 -2.69 7.81 8.11
C GLN A 143 -3.41 6.95 7.07
#